data_AF-A0A535TAV6-F1
#
_entry.id   AF-A0A535TAV6-F1
#
_cell.length_a   1.000
_cell.length_b   1.000
_cell.length_c   1.000
_cell.angle_alpha   90.00
_cell.angle_beta   90.00
_cell.angle_gamma   90.00
#
_symmetry.space_group_name_H-M   'P 1'
#
loop_
_entity.id
_entity.type
_entity.pdbx_description
1 polymer ?
#
loop_
_entity_poly.entity_id
_entity_poly.type
_entity_poly.pdbx_seq_one_letter_code
_entity_poly.pdbx_strand_id
1 'polypeptide(L)'
;EHTIPLFEQRLHNLREAGHVLLEKYDGQFIHAIEQADSNAVELTLLLARDFSSFNDVVLYRNRLVRFYKRAQICVADLYGAFGGKSWGAFTDMDQLTIFADYKLPQVLRHYGVLEYHPSLAQRIDAQELLEAGSEEEVELRAATVWACELLRQELARHDHPMTPAEIDMRLWLLGQSAIGMRPYHLTRTMFY
;
A
#
# COMPACT_ATOMS: atom_id res chain seq x y z
N GLU A 1 -29.13 6.70 2.23
CA GLU A 1 -28.18 7.83 2.39
C GLU A 1 -26.77 7.30 2.24
N HIS A 2 -25.96 7.88 1.37
CA HIS A 2 -24.55 7.52 1.23
C HIS A 2 -23.76 8.22 2.34
N THR A 3 -23.44 7.49 3.39
CA THR A 3 -22.57 7.98 4.47
C THR A 3 -21.11 7.88 4.05
N ILE A 4 -20.29 8.87 4.40
CA ILE A 4 -18.85 8.84 4.13
C ILE A 4 -18.23 7.74 5.01
N PRO A 5 -17.59 6.70 4.42
CA PRO A 5 -16.96 5.66 5.21
C PRO A 5 -15.86 6.23 6.10
N LEU A 6 -15.90 5.88 7.39
CA LEU A 6 -14.91 6.29 8.39
C LEU A 6 -14.79 7.82 8.53
N PHE A 7 -15.91 8.54 8.48
CA PHE A 7 -15.94 10.01 8.54
C PHE A 7 -15.15 10.58 9.73
N GLU A 8 -15.39 10.09 10.94
CA GLU A 8 -14.69 10.56 12.14
C GLU A 8 -13.17 10.33 12.07
N GLN A 9 -12.73 9.16 11.60
CA GLN A 9 -11.31 8.88 11.39
C GLN A 9 -10.70 9.80 10.33
N ARG A 10 -11.43 10.07 9.23
CA ARG A 10 -10.96 10.99 8.18
C ARG A 10 -10.83 12.41 8.70
N LEU A 11 -11.79 12.88 9.49
CA LEU A 11 -11.74 14.20 10.14
C LEU A 11 -10.58 14.29 11.12
N HIS A 12 -10.35 13.24 11.92
CA HIS A 12 -9.21 13.14 12.82
C HIS A 12 -7.88 13.22 12.05
N ASN A 13 -7.71 12.40 11.01
CA ASN A 13 -6.49 12.38 10.18
C ASN A 13 -6.22 13.74 9.53
N LEU A 14 -7.25 14.45 9.08
CA LEU A 14 -7.10 15.78 8.49
C LEU A 14 -6.59 16.81 9.51
N ARG A 15 -7.14 16.79 10.74
CA ARG A 15 -6.69 17.67 11.82
C ARG A 15 -5.28 17.32 12.27
N GLU A 16 -4.99 16.03 12.46
CA GLU A 16 -3.66 15.53 12.79
C GLU A 16 -2.63 15.99 11.77
N ALA A 17 -2.90 15.81 10.47
CA ALA A 17 -1.96 16.22 9.43
C ALA A 17 -1.62 17.71 9.51
N GLY A 18 -2.61 18.57 9.76
CA GLY A 18 -2.39 20.01 9.97
C GLY A 18 -1.51 20.29 11.19
N HIS A 19 -1.77 19.64 12.33
CA HIS A 19 -0.96 19.78 13.54
C HIS A 19 0.48 19.32 13.34
N VAL A 20 0.67 18.13 12.76
CA VAL A 20 1.99 17.55 12.49
C VAL A 20 2.81 18.45 11.56
N LEU A 21 2.20 18.99 10.50
CA LEU A 21 2.87 19.91 9.59
C LEU A 21 3.34 21.18 10.30
N LEU A 22 2.47 21.80 11.11
CA LEU A 22 2.84 23.01 11.85
C LEU A 22 3.94 22.76 12.89
N GLU A 23 3.89 21.63 13.60
CA GLU A 23 4.82 21.33 14.68
C GLU A 23 6.19 20.83 14.20
N LYS A 24 6.23 20.01 13.14
CA LYS A 24 7.45 19.30 12.72
C LYS A 24 8.04 19.81 11.41
N TYR A 25 7.25 20.47 10.58
CA TYR A 25 7.61 20.78 9.20
C TYR A 25 7.34 22.25 8.83
N ASP A 26 7.28 23.16 9.81
CA ASP A 26 7.03 24.60 9.62
C ASP A 26 5.83 24.91 8.70
N GLY A 27 4.79 24.07 8.79
CA GLY A 27 3.59 24.14 7.97
C GLY A 27 3.76 23.70 6.51
N GLN A 28 4.93 23.22 6.09
CA GLN A 28 5.23 22.85 4.70
C GLN A 28 5.73 21.41 4.56
N PHE A 29 5.00 20.59 3.80
CA PHE A 29 5.36 19.19 3.58
C PHE A 29 6.71 18.99 2.87
N ILE A 30 7.17 20.00 2.12
CA ILE A 30 8.49 19.98 1.47
C ILE A 30 9.63 19.73 2.46
N HIS A 31 9.52 20.21 3.71
CA HIS A 31 10.54 19.98 4.73
C HIS A 31 10.64 18.51 5.14
N ALA A 32 9.55 17.73 5.03
CA ALA A 32 9.61 16.27 5.21
C ALA A 32 10.39 15.60 4.07
N ILE A 33 10.21 16.08 2.84
CA ILE A 33 10.93 15.59 1.65
C ILE A 33 12.42 15.93 1.74
N GLU A 34 12.75 17.16 2.13
CA GLU A 34 14.13 17.61 2.34
C GLU A 34 14.81 16.84 3.48
N GLN A 35 14.09 16.58 4.58
CA GLN A 35 14.60 15.76 5.69
C GLN A 35 14.92 14.32 5.28
N ALA A 36 14.18 13.77 4.30
CA ALA A 36 14.44 12.45 3.76
C ALA A 36 15.66 12.38 2.83
N ASP A 37 16.23 13.53 2.42
CA ASP A 37 17.44 13.63 1.60
C ASP A 37 17.45 12.69 0.38
N SER A 38 16.41 12.79 -0.46
CA SER A 38 16.28 11.95 -1.67
C SER A 38 16.24 10.43 -1.39
N ASN A 39 15.89 10.01 -0.16
CA ASN A 39 15.71 8.62 0.22
C ASN A 39 14.21 8.27 0.38
N ALA A 40 13.71 7.37 -0.47
CA ALA A 40 12.34 6.91 -0.49
C ALA A 40 11.96 6.13 0.77
N VAL A 41 12.88 5.31 1.30
CA VAL A 41 12.66 4.53 2.52
C VAL A 41 12.57 5.46 3.73
N GLU A 42 13.45 6.45 3.84
CA GLU A 42 13.44 7.42 4.93
C GLU A 42 12.15 8.24 4.89
N LEU A 43 11.72 8.75 3.72
CA LEU A 43 10.44 9.45 3.65
C LEU A 43 9.26 8.55 4.05
N THR A 44 9.28 7.28 3.65
CA THR A 44 8.27 6.29 4.07
C THR A 44 8.23 6.13 5.59
N LEU A 45 9.41 6.02 6.23
CA LEU A 45 9.53 5.87 7.68
C LEU A 45 9.17 7.16 8.43
N LEU A 46 9.54 8.33 7.92
CA LEU A 46 9.14 9.64 8.45
C LEU A 46 7.61 9.78 8.44
N LEU A 47 6.96 9.44 7.32
CA LEU A 47 5.51 9.45 7.20
C LEU A 47 4.85 8.50 8.20
N ALA A 48 5.32 7.26 8.27
CA ALA A 48 4.77 6.27 9.21
C ALA A 48 5.00 6.65 10.68
N ARG A 49 6.10 7.34 10.99
CA ARG A 49 6.40 7.83 12.35
C ARG A 49 5.50 9.00 12.76
N ASP A 50 5.29 9.94 11.85
CA ASP A 50 4.74 11.24 12.21
C ASP A 50 3.24 11.39 11.96
N PHE A 51 2.66 10.57 11.07
CA PHE A 51 1.25 10.61 10.76
C PHE A 51 0.62 9.24 11.06
N SER A 52 -0.29 9.16 12.04
CA SER A 52 -0.87 7.87 12.48
C SER A 52 -1.53 7.10 11.33
N SER A 53 -2.13 7.82 10.39
CA SER A 53 -2.80 7.23 9.24
C SER A 53 -1.87 6.60 8.19
N PHE A 54 -0.57 6.77 8.35
CA PHE A 54 0.50 6.14 7.58
C PHE A 54 1.19 4.98 8.34
N ASN A 55 0.99 4.87 9.66
CA ASN A 55 1.58 3.85 10.53
C ASN A 55 0.86 2.49 10.42
N ASP A 56 0.86 1.91 9.23
CA ASP A 56 0.21 0.64 8.91
C ASP A 56 1.06 -0.55 9.40
N VAL A 57 0.90 -0.87 10.68
CA VAL A 57 1.61 -1.92 11.42
C VAL A 57 0.61 -2.81 12.16
N VAL A 58 0.80 -4.13 12.06
CA VAL A 58 -0.06 -5.13 12.69
C VAL A 58 0.77 -6.20 13.42
N LEU A 59 0.23 -6.73 14.51
CA LEU A 59 0.82 -7.87 15.23
C LEU A 59 0.24 -9.17 14.68
N TYR A 60 1.06 -9.97 14.01
CA TYR A 60 0.69 -11.28 13.48
C TYR A 60 1.56 -12.36 14.15
N ARG A 61 0.94 -13.27 14.90
CA ARG A 61 1.61 -14.38 15.62
C ARG A 61 2.87 -13.92 16.39
N ASN A 62 2.70 -12.86 17.20
CA ASN A 62 3.75 -12.20 17.98
C ASN A 62 4.90 -11.58 17.16
N ARG A 63 4.66 -11.29 15.87
CA ARG A 63 5.61 -10.57 15.00
C ARG A 63 4.96 -9.31 14.47
N LEU A 64 5.68 -8.20 14.56
CA LEU A 64 5.25 -6.95 13.96
C LEU A 64 5.46 -7.01 12.45
N VAL A 65 4.36 -6.95 11.70
CA VAL A 65 4.34 -6.83 10.24
C VAL A 65 4.06 -5.36 9.91
N ARG A 66 4.87 -4.81 9.00
CA ARG A 66 4.84 -3.39 8.61
C ARG A 66 4.52 -3.33 7.13
N PHE A 67 3.33 -2.85 6.77
CA PHE A 67 2.93 -2.70 5.37
C PHE A 67 3.19 -1.30 4.86
N TYR A 68 3.00 -0.28 5.70
CA TYR A 68 3.22 1.14 5.35
C TYR A 68 2.61 1.57 4.01
N LYS A 69 1.48 0.95 3.61
CA LYS A 69 0.95 1.07 2.23
C LYS A 69 0.77 2.52 1.80
N ARG A 70 0.13 3.34 2.64
CA ARG A 70 -0.10 4.76 2.37
C ARG A 70 1.17 5.60 2.34
N ALA A 71 2.18 5.23 3.11
CA ALA A 71 3.47 5.91 3.09
C ALA A 71 4.20 5.61 1.79
N GLN A 72 4.28 4.33 1.43
CA GLN A 72 4.93 3.89 0.21
C GLN A 72 4.29 4.48 -1.06
N ILE A 73 2.95 4.47 -1.16
CA ILE A 73 2.25 5.06 -2.32
C ILE A 73 2.42 6.58 -2.37
N CYS A 74 2.48 7.27 -1.22
CA CYS A 74 2.74 8.72 -1.20
C CYS A 74 4.12 9.06 -1.78
N VAL A 75 5.15 8.28 -1.42
CA VAL A 75 6.51 8.44 -1.98
C VAL A 75 6.51 8.14 -3.48
N ALA A 76 5.82 7.09 -3.92
CA ALA A 76 5.72 6.76 -5.33
C ALA A 76 4.94 7.80 -6.15
N ASP A 77 3.88 8.37 -5.59
CA ASP A 77 3.11 9.45 -6.20
C ASP A 77 3.96 10.71 -6.36
N LEU A 78 4.79 11.06 -5.37
CA LEU A 78 5.76 12.16 -5.48
C LEU A 78 6.79 11.88 -6.59
N TYR A 79 7.38 10.68 -6.59
CA TYR A 79 8.33 10.27 -7.63
C TYR A 79 7.71 10.41 -9.03
N GLY A 80 6.49 9.89 -9.22
CA GLY A 80 5.76 9.94 -10.49
C GLY A 80 5.38 11.36 -10.89
N ALA A 81 4.85 12.16 -9.96
CA ALA A 81 4.40 13.53 -10.22
C ALA A 81 5.53 14.46 -10.65
N PHE A 82 6.74 14.26 -10.12
CA PHE A 82 7.93 15.03 -10.50
C PHE A 82 8.84 14.31 -11.50
N GLY A 83 8.44 13.13 -12.00
CA GLY A 83 9.20 12.36 -12.98
C GLY A 83 10.62 12.01 -12.53
N GLY A 84 10.80 11.68 -11.25
CA GLY A 84 12.10 11.36 -10.65
C GLY A 84 13.05 12.56 -10.52
N LYS A 85 12.52 13.80 -10.52
CA LYS A 85 13.31 15.05 -10.44
C LYS A 85 12.83 15.92 -9.29
N SER A 86 13.60 16.96 -8.93
CA SER A 86 13.22 17.92 -7.88
C SER A 86 12.78 17.18 -6.60
N TRP A 87 11.60 17.47 -6.06
CA TRP A 87 11.02 16.84 -4.86
C TRP A 87 10.64 15.36 -5.02
N GLY A 88 10.74 14.79 -6.23
CA GLY A 88 10.57 13.37 -6.48
C GLY A 88 11.88 12.65 -6.82
N ALA A 89 13.04 13.27 -6.66
CA ALA A 89 14.34 12.69 -7.03
C ALA A 89 14.84 11.64 -6.01
N PHE A 90 14.02 10.63 -5.72
CA PHE A 90 14.39 9.54 -4.82
C PHE A 90 15.33 8.54 -5.51
N THR A 91 16.29 8.02 -4.75
CA THR A 91 17.40 7.21 -5.29
C THR A 91 17.23 5.70 -5.13
N ASP A 92 16.31 5.27 -4.26
CA ASP A 92 16.13 3.89 -3.80
C ASP A 92 14.66 3.44 -3.90
N MET A 93 13.97 3.87 -4.97
CA MET A 93 12.59 3.48 -5.26
C MET A 93 12.39 1.95 -5.38
N ASP A 94 13.45 1.21 -5.68
CA ASP A 94 13.47 -0.26 -5.75
C ASP A 94 13.42 -0.94 -4.38
N GLN A 95 13.66 -0.20 -3.28
CA GLN A 95 13.56 -0.69 -1.89
C GLN A 95 12.13 -0.64 -1.33
N LEU A 96 11.21 0.04 -2.03
CA LEU A 96 9.80 -0.03 -1.69
C LEU A 96 9.25 -1.44 -1.98
N THR A 97 8.02 -1.69 -1.59
CA THR A 97 7.26 -2.89 -1.92
C THR A 97 6.01 -2.53 -2.69
N ILE A 98 5.32 -3.55 -3.20
CA ILE A 98 3.98 -3.38 -3.76
C ILE A 98 3.03 -2.76 -2.71
N PHE A 99 2.01 -2.03 -3.17
CA PHE A 99 1.07 -1.38 -2.26
C PHE A 99 -0.04 -2.37 -1.87
N ALA A 100 0.18 -3.08 -0.76
CA ALA A 100 -0.69 -4.16 -0.32
C ALA A 100 -2.09 -3.69 0.13
N ASP A 101 -3.03 -3.62 -0.80
CA ASP A 101 -4.45 -3.31 -0.60
C ASP A 101 -5.38 -4.48 -0.99
N TYR A 102 -6.65 -4.20 -1.26
CA TYR A 102 -7.66 -5.20 -1.65
C TYR A 102 -7.64 -5.61 -3.12
N LYS A 103 -7.10 -4.76 -4.01
CA LYS A 103 -7.26 -4.93 -5.46
C LYS A 103 -6.23 -5.89 -6.02
N LEU A 104 -4.98 -5.75 -5.61
CA LEU A 104 -3.90 -6.61 -6.09
C LEU A 104 -4.10 -8.09 -5.72
N PRO A 105 -4.45 -8.49 -4.48
CA PRO A 105 -4.75 -9.89 -4.19
C PRO A 105 -5.87 -10.45 -5.08
N GLN A 106 -6.89 -9.64 -5.41
CA GLN A 106 -7.95 -10.05 -6.35
C GLN A 106 -7.38 -10.35 -7.74
N VAL A 107 -6.52 -9.48 -8.28
CA VAL A 107 -5.87 -9.68 -9.58
C VAL A 107 -5.01 -10.94 -9.57
N LEU A 108 -4.17 -11.09 -8.55
CA LEU A 108 -3.30 -12.27 -8.42
C LEU A 108 -4.10 -13.57 -8.28
N ARG A 109 -5.23 -13.54 -7.57
CA ARG A 109 -6.16 -14.68 -7.49
C ARG A 109 -6.78 -15.01 -8.84
N HIS A 110 -7.19 -13.98 -9.61
CA HIS A 110 -7.79 -14.18 -10.92
C HIS A 110 -6.84 -14.90 -11.90
N TYR A 111 -5.55 -14.55 -11.86
CA TYR A 111 -4.52 -15.17 -12.70
C TYR A 111 -3.90 -16.45 -12.11
N GLY A 112 -4.40 -16.93 -10.97
CA GLY A 112 -3.91 -18.16 -10.34
C GLY A 112 -2.53 -18.04 -9.68
N VAL A 113 -2.04 -16.82 -9.44
CA VAL A 113 -0.80 -16.56 -8.71
C VAL A 113 -1.00 -16.74 -7.21
N LEU A 114 -2.15 -16.29 -6.68
CA LEU A 114 -2.56 -16.58 -5.31
C LEU A 114 -3.71 -17.59 -5.31
N GLU A 115 -3.53 -18.65 -4.53
CA GLU A 115 -4.59 -19.61 -4.24
C GLU A 115 -5.02 -19.43 -2.77
N TYR A 116 -6.33 -19.27 -2.56
CA TYR A 116 -6.88 -19.08 -1.22
C TYR A 116 -7.36 -20.40 -0.66
N HIS A 117 -7.18 -20.60 0.64
CA HIS A 117 -7.80 -21.73 1.33
C HIS A 117 -9.33 -21.74 1.06
N PRO A 118 -9.97 -22.91 0.84
CA PRO A 118 -11.38 -22.98 0.43
C PRO A 118 -12.35 -22.19 1.31
N SER A 119 -12.14 -22.19 2.64
CA SER A 119 -12.97 -21.41 3.57
C SER A 119 -12.81 -19.89 3.36
N LEU A 120 -11.58 -19.39 3.20
CA LEU A 120 -11.33 -17.98 2.93
C LEU A 120 -11.89 -17.56 1.56
N ALA A 121 -11.70 -18.42 0.55
CA ALA A 121 -12.26 -18.20 -0.78
C ALA A 121 -13.79 -18.06 -0.74
N GLN A 122 -14.47 -18.94 0.00
CA GLN A 122 -15.93 -18.89 0.17
C GLN A 122 -16.39 -17.60 0.82
N ARG A 123 -15.72 -17.16 1.89
CA ARG A 123 -16.06 -15.92 2.61
C ARG A 123 -15.88 -14.68 1.73
N ILE A 124 -14.76 -14.60 0.99
CA ILE A 124 -14.51 -13.51 0.04
C ILE A 124 -15.53 -13.52 -1.11
N ASP A 125 -15.84 -14.71 -1.66
CA ASP A 125 -16.83 -14.86 -2.74
C ASP A 125 -18.25 -14.48 -2.27
N ALA A 126 -18.56 -14.69 -0.98
CA ALA A 126 -19.77 -14.24 -0.32
C ALA A 126 -19.75 -12.76 0.11
N GLN A 127 -18.66 -12.03 -0.17
CA GLN A 127 -18.44 -10.63 0.23
C GLN A 127 -18.58 -10.41 1.74
N GLU A 128 -18.16 -11.39 2.54
CA GLU A 128 -18.08 -11.22 3.98
C GLU A 128 -16.94 -10.25 4.33
N LEU A 129 -17.18 -9.44 5.38
CA LEU A 129 -16.16 -8.53 5.89
C LEU A 129 -15.06 -9.33 6.61
N LEU A 130 -13.82 -9.11 6.22
CA LEU A 130 -12.64 -9.49 7.00
C LEU A 130 -12.31 -8.35 7.96
N GLU A 131 -12.12 -8.69 9.23
CA GLU A 131 -11.70 -7.74 10.24
C GLU A 131 -10.28 -7.24 9.92
N ALA A 132 -10.05 -5.93 10.05
CA ALA A 132 -8.75 -5.34 9.83
C ALA A 132 -7.75 -5.88 10.86
N GLY A 133 -6.62 -6.43 10.40
CA GLY A 133 -5.63 -7.06 11.25
C GLY A 133 -5.95 -8.51 11.66
N SER A 134 -7.03 -9.10 11.15
CA SER A 134 -7.26 -10.55 11.26
C SER A 134 -6.17 -11.35 10.54
N GLU A 135 -5.91 -12.59 10.96
CA GLU A 135 -4.88 -13.42 10.32
C GLU A 135 -5.09 -13.51 8.80
N GLU A 136 -6.32 -13.70 8.33
CA GLU A 136 -6.64 -13.81 6.91
C GLU A 136 -6.37 -12.51 6.14
N GLU A 137 -6.72 -11.34 6.69
CA GLU A 137 -6.44 -10.05 6.06
C GLU A 137 -4.93 -9.79 5.97
N VAL A 138 -4.20 -10.06 7.05
CA VAL A 138 -2.74 -9.90 7.08
C VAL A 138 -2.05 -10.87 6.13
N GLU A 139 -2.48 -12.14 6.09
CA GLU A 139 -1.95 -13.16 5.19
C GLU A 139 -2.18 -12.80 3.72
N LEU A 140 -3.36 -12.30 3.35
CA LEU A 140 -3.64 -11.84 1.98
C LEU A 140 -2.71 -10.70 1.56
N ARG A 141 -2.52 -9.71 2.44
CA ARG A 141 -1.65 -8.57 2.17
C ARG A 141 -0.18 -8.97 2.10
N ALA A 142 0.29 -9.80 3.03
CA ALA A 142 1.66 -10.29 3.05
C ALA A 142 1.97 -11.20 1.84
N ALA A 143 1.03 -12.09 1.47
CA ALA A 143 1.15 -12.92 0.28
C ALA A 143 1.18 -12.08 -1.01
N THR A 144 0.42 -10.99 -1.06
CA THR A 144 0.46 -10.03 -2.18
C THR A 144 1.85 -9.40 -2.33
N VAL A 145 2.45 -8.94 -1.23
CA VAL A 145 3.82 -8.39 -1.22
C VAL A 145 4.81 -9.40 -1.78
N TRP A 146 4.80 -10.62 -1.26
CA TRP A 146 5.74 -11.66 -1.71
C TRP A 146 5.49 -12.13 -3.13
N ALA A 147 4.24 -12.31 -3.55
CA ALA A 147 3.92 -12.69 -4.93
C ALA A 147 4.42 -11.66 -5.94
N CYS A 148 4.26 -10.36 -5.63
CA CYS A 148 4.74 -9.30 -6.50
C CYS A 148 6.27 -9.16 -6.48
N GLU A 149 6.92 -9.42 -5.34
CA GLU A 149 8.39 -9.46 -5.27
C GLU A 149 8.96 -10.62 -6.10
N LEU A 150 8.34 -11.81 -6.03
CA LEU A 150 8.72 -12.94 -6.88
C LEU A 150 8.49 -12.63 -8.37
N LEU A 151 7.38 -11.98 -8.72
CA LEU A 151 7.13 -11.51 -10.09
C LEU A 151 8.21 -10.52 -10.55
N ARG A 152 8.61 -9.58 -9.68
CA ARG A 152 9.66 -8.60 -9.97
C ARG A 152 11.00 -9.28 -10.23
N GLN A 153 11.37 -10.25 -9.40
CA GLN A 153 12.60 -11.03 -9.57
C GLN A 153 12.58 -11.79 -10.89
N GLU A 154 11.45 -12.41 -11.25
CA GLU A 154 11.33 -13.13 -12.52
C GLU A 154 11.42 -12.20 -13.73
N LEU A 155 10.75 -11.05 -13.70
CA LEU A 155 10.87 -10.03 -14.74
C LEU A 155 12.32 -9.55 -14.92
N ALA A 156 13.05 -9.36 -13.83
CA ALA A 156 14.46 -9.00 -13.88
C ALA A 156 15.34 -10.11 -14.50
N ARG A 157 15.05 -11.39 -14.24
CA ARG A 157 15.73 -12.54 -14.87
C ARG A 157 15.50 -12.61 -16.38
N HIS A 158 14.43 -11.99 -16.86
CA HIS A 158 14.06 -11.88 -18.27
C HIS A 158 14.42 -10.52 -18.89
N ASP A 159 15.40 -9.79 -18.33
CA ASP A 159 15.87 -8.49 -18.82
C ASP A 159 14.78 -7.39 -18.87
N HIS A 160 13.77 -7.51 -18.01
CA HIS A 160 12.68 -6.55 -17.84
C HIS A 160 12.62 -6.02 -16.40
N PRO A 161 13.68 -5.39 -15.86
CA PRO A 161 13.65 -4.87 -14.50
C PRO A 161 12.56 -3.81 -14.36
N MET A 162 11.77 -3.91 -13.29
CA MET A 162 10.74 -2.94 -12.92
C MET A 162 10.82 -2.67 -11.43
N THR A 163 10.45 -1.45 -11.07
CA THR A 163 10.22 -1.05 -9.68
C THR A 163 8.90 -1.65 -9.17
N PRO A 164 8.76 -1.80 -7.84
CA PRO A 164 7.49 -2.20 -7.23
C PRO A 164 6.31 -1.32 -7.66
N ALA A 165 6.51 0.01 -7.74
CA ALA A 165 5.46 0.95 -8.17
C ALA A 165 5.01 0.75 -9.63
N GLU A 166 5.92 0.41 -10.54
CA GLU A 166 5.58 0.08 -11.92
C GLU A 166 4.78 -1.22 -12.03
N ILE A 167 5.15 -2.23 -11.23
CA ILE A 167 4.40 -3.50 -11.16
C ILE A 167 3.00 -3.24 -10.60
N ASP A 168 2.89 -2.42 -9.55
CA ASP A 168 1.60 -2.02 -8.95
C ASP A 168 0.68 -1.40 -9.98
N MET A 169 1.17 -0.37 -10.68
CA MET A 169 0.42 0.33 -11.72
C MET A 169 -0.06 -0.64 -12.82
N ARG A 170 0.80 -1.57 -13.26
CA ARG A 170 0.44 -2.57 -14.29
C ARG A 170 -0.61 -3.54 -13.79
N LEU A 171 -0.46 -4.09 -12.57
CA LEU A 171 -1.45 -5.00 -11.97
C LEU A 171 -2.78 -4.29 -11.73
N TRP A 172 -2.75 -3.04 -11.29
CA TRP A 172 -3.94 -2.22 -11.10
C TRP A 172 -4.68 -2.02 -12.43
N LEU A 173 -3.98 -1.62 -13.50
CA LEU A 173 -4.57 -1.46 -14.84
C LEU A 173 -5.13 -2.78 -15.41
N LEU A 174 -4.45 -3.90 -15.18
CA LEU A 174 -4.97 -5.23 -15.52
C LEU A 174 -6.28 -5.50 -14.76
N GLY A 175 -6.33 -5.19 -13.47
CA GLY A 175 -7.52 -5.33 -12.65
C GLY A 175 -8.70 -4.43 -13.05
N GLN A 176 -8.47 -3.34 -13.77
CA GLN A 176 -9.52 -2.47 -14.30
C GLN A 176 -10.09 -2.96 -15.63
N SER A 177 -9.32 -3.74 -16.39
CA SER A 177 -9.71 -4.25 -17.71
C SER A 177 -10.19 -5.71 -17.68
N ALA A 178 -9.88 -6.46 -16.61
CA ALA A 178 -10.26 -7.86 -16.49
C ALA A 178 -11.77 -8.06 -16.30
N ILE A 179 -12.32 -9.01 -17.05
CA ILE A 179 -13.74 -9.42 -17.00
C ILE A 179 -13.86 -10.72 -16.20
N GLY A 180 -14.89 -10.84 -15.36
CA GLY A 180 -15.18 -12.09 -14.65
C GLY A 180 -14.27 -12.38 -13.46
N MET A 181 -13.57 -11.36 -12.92
CA MET A 181 -12.85 -11.52 -11.67
C MET A 181 -13.81 -11.79 -10.52
N ARG A 182 -13.46 -12.77 -9.67
CA ARG A 182 -14.14 -12.99 -8.39
C ARG A 182 -14.00 -11.75 -7.49
N PRO A 183 -14.87 -11.53 -6.49
CA PRO A 183 -14.78 -10.38 -5.60
C PRO A 183 -13.41 -10.25 -4.90
N TYR A 184 -13.04 -9.01 -4.58
CA TYR A 184 -11.93 -8.72 -3.66
C TYR A 184 -12.38 -8.90 -2.21
N HIS A 185 -11.43 -9.06 -1.29
CA HIS A 185 -11.74 -9.11 0.14
C HIS A 185 -12.27 -7.74 0.60
N LEU A 186 -13.29 -7.74 1.46
CA LEU A 186 -13.79 -6.50 2.06
C LEU A 186 -13.14 -6.32 3.43
N THR A 187 -12.42 -5.22 3.61
CA THR A 187 -11.87 -4.82 4.91
C THR A 187 -12.15 -3.35 5.12
N ARG A 188 -12.68 -3.00 6.29
CA ARG A 188 -12.92 -1.60 6.65
C ARG A 188 -11.75 -1.08 7.47
N THR A 189 -10.88 -0.30 6.84
CA THR A 189 -9.65 0.23 7.44
C THR A 189 -9.32 1.63 6.93
N MET A 190 -8.43 2.33 7.64
CA MET A 190 -7.90 3.63 7.25
C MET A 190 -6.58 3.54 6.46
N PHE A 191 -6.04 2.33 6.30
CA PHE A 191 -4.74 2.09 5.69
C PHE A 191 -4.78 1.80 4.19
N TYR A 192 -5.95 1.54 3.60
CA TYR A 192 -6.13 1.40 2.15
C TYR A 192 -7.61 1.51 1.73
#